data_AF-A0A0A2EJY1-F1
#
_entry.id   AF-A0A0A2EJY1-F1
#
_cell.length_a   1.000
_cell.length_b   1.000
_cell.length_c   1.000
_cell.angle_alpha   90.00
_cell.angle_beta   90.00
_cell.angle_gamma   90.00
#
_symmetry.space_group_name_H-M   'P 1'
#
loop_
_entity.id
_entity.type
_entity.pdbx_description
1 polymer ?
#
loop_
_entity_poly.entity_id
_entity_poly.type
_entity_poly.pdbx_seq_one_letter_code
_entity_poly.pdbx_strand_id
1 'polypeptide(L)'
;MKYFIKEAINRLSIIILITTILAACKNNPNEPKPNNKLEINIENGANFASKIDEVEFYIDREDKDFLLCRVPFNNGKLSLIFPENISDAYLEPINGGGQIPPTLNISDTTARICFVSYRFYKNNKEVDNFILNHMREGQTLPGDYSHFIYSNKPTVVSGSFTETNDSIVMNLQFKNGYNQTYTDVEPMSGVEGELKHKIILSTSTDKVFKWTISEEK
;
A
#
# COMPACT_ATOMS: atom_id res chain seq x y z
N MET A 1 -8.59 -78.98 15.89
CA MET A 1 -8.84 -79.56 14.55
C MET A 1 -10.03 -78.83 13.95
N LYS A 2 -9.95 -78.51 12.65
CA LYS A 2 -10.89 -77.74 11.79
C LYS A 2 -10.71 -76.20 11.76
N TYR A 3 -9.90 -75.81 10.78
CA TYR A 3 -10.07 -74.62 9.94
C TYR A 3 -11.45 -74.60 9.28
N PHE A 4 -12.01 -73.42 8.97
CA PHE A 4 -12.11 -72.88 7.59
C PHE A 4 -12.80 -71.49 7.55
N ILE A 5 -12.53 -70.81 6.44
CA ILE A 5 -12.61 -69.38 6.10
C ILE A 5 -13.91 -69.05 5.29
N LYS A 6 -14.22 -67.73 5.16
CA LYS A 6 -15.10 -67.01 4.19
C LYS A 6 -16.61 -67.01 4.49
N GLU A 7 -17.41 -65.95 4.29
CA GLU A 7 -17.45 -64.80 3.35
C GLU A 7 -18.34 -63.68 4.00
N ALA A 8 -18.00 -62.39 3.99
CA ALA A 8 -18.28 -61.34 3.00
C ALA A 8 -19.71 -60.70 3.00
N ILE A 9 -19.71 -59.38 3.29
CA ILE A 9 -20.50 -58.30 2.64
C ILE A 9 -21.86 -57.83 3.23
N ASN A 10 -21.87 -56.51 3.50
CA ASN A 10 -22.96 -55.52 3.50
C ASN A 10 -24.09 -55.59 4.54
N ARG A 11 -24.11 -54.57 5.42
CA ARG A 11 -25.07 -53.45 5.29
C ARG A 11 -24.62 -52.24 6.11
N LEU A 12 -24.45 -51.14 5.40
CA LEU A 12 -24.23 -49.80 5.90
C LEU A 12 -25.48 -49.31 6.65
N SER A 13 -25.31 -48.73 7.84
CA SER A 13 -26.28 -47.77 8.39
C SER A 13 -25.54 -46.80 9.31
N ILE A 14 -25.57 -45.56 8.85
CA ILE A 14 -24.90 -44.36 9.32
C ILE A 14 -25.37 -43.99 10.73
N ILE A 15 -24.44 -43.66 11.63
CA ILE A 15 -24.73 -42.84 12.80
C ILE A 15 -23.89 -41.57 12.68
N ILE A 16 -24.60 -40.47 12.42
CA ILE A 16 -24.09 -39.10 12.36
C ILE A 16 -23.65 -38.72 13.77
N LEU A 17 -22.34 -38.54 13.98
CA LEU A 17 -21.83 -37.85 15.16
C LEU A 17 -21.52 -36.41 14.76
N ILE A 18 -22.38 -35.49 15.21
CA ILE A 18 -22.18 -34.05 15.10
C ILE A 18 -21.01 -33.69 16.03
N THR A 19 -19.79 -33.72 15.50
CA THR A 19 -18.69 -33.01 16.14
C THR A 19 -18.82 -31.54 15.79
N THR A 20 -19.21 -30.75 16.79
CA THR A 20 -19.00 -29.30 16.84
C THR A 20 -17.51 -29.02 16.61
N ILE A 21 -17.13 -28.77 15.36
CA ILE A 21 -15.84 -28.18 15.06
C ILE A 21 -15.97 -26.72 15.50
N LEU A 22 -15.34 -26.40 16.64
CA LEU A 22 -14.90 -25.04 16.91
C LEU A 22 -14.21 -24.53 15.65
N ALA A 23 -14.87 -23.65 14.92
CA ALA A 23 -14.22 -22.81 13.91
C ALA A 23 -13.35 -21.80 14.65
N ALA A 24 -12.27 -22.28 15.25
CA ALA A 24 -11.06 -21.48 15.31
C ALA A 24 -10.63 -21.34 13.85
N CYS A 25 -10.71 -20.12 13.30
CA CYS A 25 -10.09 -19.74 12.05
C CYS A 25 -8.61 -20.11 12.13
N LYS A 26 -8.29 -21.34 11.69
CA LYS A 26 -6.92 -21.81 11.54
C LYS A 26 -6.41 -21.10 10.31
N ASN A 27 -5.52 -20.13 10.51
CA ASN A 27 -4.65 -19.58 9.48
C ASN A 27 -4.22 -20.72 8.56
N ASN A 28 -4.65 -20.64 7.30
CA ASN A 28 -4.39 -21.67 6.32
C ASN A 28 -2.86 -21.65 6.07
N PRO A 29 -2.10 -22.71 6.42
CA PRO A 29 -0.63 -22.69 6.31
C PRO A 29 -0.15 -22.59 4.86
N ASN A 30 -1.06 -22.68 3.89
CA ASN A 30 -0.83 -22.54 2.46
C ASN A 30 -1.28 -21.19 1.89
N GLU A 31 -1.78 -20.25 2.71
CA GLU A 31 -1.90 -18.87 2.23
C GLU A 31 -0.49 -18.33 2.00
N PRO A 32 -0.20 -17.77 0.80
CA PRO A 32 1.05 -17.06 0.59
C PRO A 32 1.17 -16.02 1.68
N LYS A 33 2.19 -16.14 2.54
CA LYS A 33 2.50 -15.07 3.49
C LYS A 33 2.60 -13.77 2.71
N PRO A 34 2.02 -12.66 3.19
CA PRO A 34 2.17 -11.37 2.54
C PRO A 34 3.65 -11.14 2.26
N ASN A 35 4.00 -10.90 1.00
CA ASN A 35 5.37 -10.56 0.66
C ASN A 35 5.62 -9.16 1.24
N ASN A 36 6.25 -9.11 2.41
CA ASN A 36 6.63 -7.88 3.10
C ASN A 36 7.87 -7.22 2.46
N LYS A 37 8.39 -7.84 1.38
CA LYS A 37 9.41 -7.26 0.53
C LYS A 37 8.74 -6.47 -0.59
N LEU A 38 9.07 -5.18 -0.65
CA LEU A 38 8.70 -4.32 -1.76
C LEU A 38 9.96 -3.84 -2.47
N GLU A 39 9.97 -3.93 -3.80
CA GLU A 39 11.07 -3.43 -4.62
C GLU A 39 10.63 -2.16 -5.34
N ILE A 40 11.39 -1.10 -5.15
CA ILE A 40 11.16 0.19 -5.80
C ILE A 40 12.34 0.47 -6.73
N ASN A 41 12.02 0.77 -7.99
CA ASN A 41 12.98 1.27 -8.96
C ASN A 41 12.63 2.72 -9.29
N ILE A 42 13.57 3.62 -9.00
CA ILE A 42 13.46 5.06 -9.24
C ILE A 42 14.12 5.36 -10.58
N GLU A 43 13.35 5.98 -11.46
CA GLU A 43 13.80 6.46 -12.76
C GLU A 43 14.95 7.46 -12.57
N ASN A 44 16.03 7.28 -13.32
CA ASN A 44 17.27 8.07 -13.20
C ASN A 44 17.87 8.09 -11.79
N GLY A 45 17.61 7.06 -10.97
CA GLY A 45 18.05 6.95 -9.58
C GLY A 45 19.54 7.22 -9.33
N ALA A 46 20.40 6.85 -10.28
CA ALA A 46 21.84 7.11 -10.20
C ALA A 46 22.19 8.60 -10.12
N ASN A 47 21.37 9.49 -10.69
CA ASN A 47 21.58 10.94 -10.66
C ASN A 47 21.43 11.52 -9.25
N PHE A 48 20.77 10.79 -8.35
CA PHE A 48 20.51 11.22 -6.97
C PHE A 48 21.49 10.62 -5.95
N ALA A 49 22.36 9.70 -6.37
CA ALA A 49 23.28 9.00 -5.47
C ALA A 49 24.33 9.91 -4.80
N SER A 50 24.62 11.07 -5.41
CA SER A 50 25.46 12.09 -4.77
C SER A 50 24.73 12.84 -3.65
N LYS A 51 23.40 12.91 -3.73
CA LYS A 51 22.55 13.71 -2.83
C LYS A 51 21.92 12.89 -1.70
N ILE A 52 21.82 11.57 -1.84
CA ILE A 52 21.12 10.70 -0.88
C ILE A 52 21.97 9.46 -0.60
N ASP A 53 22.14 9.16 0.68
CA ASP A 53 22.81 7.96 1.17
C ASP A 53 21.80 6.89 1.59
N GLU A 54 20.68 7.29 2.19
CA GLU A 54 19.70 6.39 2.79
C GLU A 54 18.27 6.92 2.65
N VAL A 55 17.32 6.00 2.69
CA VAL A 55 15.88 6.27 2.70
C VAL A 55 15.26 5.61 3.92
N GLU A 56 14.48 6.39 4.66
CA GLU A 56 13.72 5.93 5.82
C GLU A 56 12.24 5.88 5.46
N PHE A 57 11.55 4.82 5.90
CA PHE A 57 10.10 4.68 5.78
C PHE A 57 9.49 4.55 7.17
N TYR A 58 8.41 5.28 7.41
CA TYR A 58 7.80 5.40 8.74
C TYR A 58 6.27 5.59 8.63
N ILE A 59 5.58 5.38 9.75
CA ILE A 59 4.19 5.81 9.92
C ILE A 59 4.23 7.15 10.65
N ASP A 60 3.69 8.18 10.01
CA ASP A 60 3.56 9.53 10.60
C ASP A 60 2.48 9.52 11.69
N ARG A 61 2.76 10.16 12.82
CA ARG A 61 1.85 10.31 13.97
C ARG A 61 2.14 11.63 14.67
N GLU A 62 1.08 12.28 15.13
CA GLU A 62 1.14 13.57 15.82
C GLU A 62 2.18 13.63 16.97
N ASP A 63 2.35 12.54 17.72
CA ASP A 63 3.25 12.51 18.88
C ASP A 63 4.67 12.01 18.56
N LYS A 64 4.80 11.06 17.63
CA LYS A 64 6.08 10.43 17.28
C LYS A 64 5.94 9.46 16.09
N ASP A 65 6.81 9.61 15.12
CA ASP A 65 6.95 8.68 14.01
C ASP A 65 7.31 7.25 14.44
N PHE A 66 6.68 6.27 13.79
CA PHE A 66 7.04 4.87 13.93
C PHE A 66 7.90 4.42 12.74
N LEU A 67 9.20 4.27 12.98
CA LEU A 67 10.14 3.76 11.99
C LEU A 67 9.80 2.32 11.57
N LEU A 68 9.60 2.11 10.28
CA LEU A 68 9.36 0.79 9.70
C LEU A 68 10.66 0.14 9.21
N CYS A 69 11.42 0.87 8.40
CA CYS A 69 12.71 0.41 7.90
C CYS A 69 13.54 1.60 7.41
N ARG A 70 14.86 1.41 7.39
CA ARG A 70 15.83 2.32 6.76
C ARG A 70 16.73 1.51 5.86
N VAL A 71 16.92 1.98 4.63
CA VAL A 71 17.66 1.26 3.58
C VAL A 71 18.67 2.17 2.89
N PRO A 72 19.81 1.64 2.43
CA PRO A 72 20.76 2.42 1.64
C PRO A 72 20.15 2.80 0.28
N PHE A 73 20.45 4.01 -0.17
CA PHE A 73 20.08 4.50 -1.48
C PHE A 73 21.04 3.95 -2.54
N ASN A 74 20.69 2.81 -3.12
CA ASN A 74 21.51 2.13 -4.12
C ASN A 74 21.14 2.55 -5.55
N ASN A 75 21.52 3.77 -5.94
CA ASN A 75 21.24 4.34 -7.27
C ASN A 75 19.75 4.24 -7.67
N GLY A 76 18.86 4.43 -6.70
CA GLY A 76 17.41 4.35 -6.88
C GLY A 76 16.81 2.94 -6.94
N LYS A 77 17.58 1.89 -6.65
CA LYS A 77 17.07 0.52 -6.46
C LYS A 77 16.90 0.24 -4.97
N LEU A 78 15.68 0.28 -4.48
CA LEU A 78 15.37 0.06 -3.06
C LEU A 78 14.72 -1.30 -2.87
N SER A 79 15.21 -2.05 -1.88
CA SER A 79 14.62 -3.31 -1.44
C SER A 79 14.14 -3.12 -0.01
N LEU A 80 12.86 -2.84 0.15
CA LEU A 80 12.23 -2.55 1.43
C LEU A 80 11.78 -3.86 2.07
N ILE A 81 12.16 -4.07 3.32
CA ILE A 81 11.68 -5.19 4.13
C ILE A 81 10.91 -4.58 5.28
N PHE A 82 9.59 -4.54 5.13
CA PHE A 82 8.73 -3.99 6.16
C PHE A 82 8.43 -5.03 7.26
N PRO A 83 8.07 -4.59 8.49
CA PRO A 83 7.51 -5.48 9.51
C PRO A 83 6.32 -6.27 8.96
N GLU A 84 6.19 -7.56 9.28
CA GLU A 84 5.09 -8.38 8.75
C GLU A 84 3.70 -7.84 9.15
N ASN A 85 3.60 -7.29 10.36
CA ASN A 85 2.37 -6.74 10.92
C ASN A 85 2.59 -5.35 11.50
N ILE A 86 1.59 -4.50 11.34
CA ILE A 86 1.48 -3.22 12.05
C ILE A 86 0.51 -3.40 13.21
N SER A 87 0.87 -2.88 14.39
CA SER A 87 -0.03 -2.90 15.55
C SER A 87 -1.33 -2.16 15.25
N ASP A 88 -2.45 -2.70 15.70
CA ASP A 88 -3.78 -2.07 15.58
C ASP A 88 -3.83 -0.65 16.17
N ALA A 89 -2.93 -0.29 17.08
CA ALA A 89 -2.83 1.07 17.62
C ALA A 89 -2.39 2.12 16.56
N TYR A 90 -1.74 1.66 15.50
CA TYR A 90 -1.27 2.50 14.39
C TYR A 90 -2.23 2.55 13.21
N LEU A 91 -3.33 1.77 13.24
CA LEU A 91 -4.28 1.69 12.14
C LEU A 91 -5.53 2.52 12.40
N GLU A 92 -5.97 3.25 11.39
CA GLU A 92 -7.16 4.10 11.41
C GLU A 92 -8.28 3.48 10.56
N PRO A 93 -9.56 3.72 10.89
CA PRO A 93 -10.67 3.30 10.04
C PRO A 93 -10.55 3.89 8.64
N ILE A 94 -10.73 3.06 7.61
CA ILE A 94 -10.60 3.49 6.20
C ILE A 94 -11.58 4.60 5.82
N ASN A 95 -12.71 4.71 6.52
CA ASN A 95 -13.74 5.72 6.30
C ASN A 95 -13.58 6.98 7.18
N GLY A 96 -12.52 7.08 7.98
CA GLY A 96 -12.30 8.18 8.93
C GLY A 96 -10.86 8.68 9.03
N GLY A 97 -9.88 8.01 8.40
CA GLY A 97 -8.44 8.34 8.47
C GLY A 97 -7.97 9.47 7.54
N GLY A 98 -8.81 10.47 7.26
CA GLY A 98 -8.43 11.72 6.59
C GLY A 98 -8.15 11.67 5.08
N GLN A 99 -7.49 10.64 4.53
CA GLN A 99 -7.09 10.65 3.10
C GLN A 99 -8.02 9.88 2.14
N ILE A 100 -8.97 9.09 2.64
CA ILE A 100 -10.01 8.47 1.81
C ILE A 100 -11.33 9.21 2.06
N PRO A 101 -11.82 10.01 1.10
CA PRO A 101 -13.05 10.75 1.27
C PRO A 101 -14.26 9.84 1.54
N PRO A 102 -15.17 10.26 2.44
CA PRO A 102 -16.34 9.48 2.81
C PRO A 102 -17.36 9.31 1.65
N THR A 103 -17.21 10.09 0.58
CA THR A 103 -18.06 10.03 -0.62
C THR A 103 -17.70 8.88 -1.56
N LEU A 104 -16.56 8.21 -1.35
CA LEU A 104 -16.10 7.11 -2.19
C LEU A 104 -16.76 5.79 -1.79
N ASN A 105 -16.87 4.89 -2.76
CA ASN A 105 -17.35 3.54 -2.50
C ASN A 105 -16.22 2.70 -1.89
N ILE A 106 -16.47 2.12 -0.72
CA ILE A 106 -15.54 1.27 0.03
C ILE A 106 -16.20 -0.10 0.20
N SER A 107 -15.58 -1.15 -0.35
CA SER A 107 -16.17 -2.50 -0.35
C SER A 107 -16.30 -3.11 1.05
N ASP A 108 -15.42 -2.73 1.98
CA ASP A 108 -15.46 -3.13 3.38
C ASP A 108 -15.07 -1.93 4.28
N THR A 109 -16.06 -1.31 4.91
CA THR A 109 -15.87 -0.14 5.77
C THR A 109 -15.24 -0.48 7.13
N THR A 110 -15.08 -1.75 7.45
CA THR A 110 -14.40 -2.21 8.68
C THR A 110 -12.89 -2.39 8.48
N ALA A 111 -12.38 -2.14 7.28
CA ALA A 111 -10.95 -2.13 7.01
C ALA A 111 -10.27 -0.99 7.77
N ARG A 112 -9.03 -1.24 8.17
CA ARG A 112 -8.19 -0.26 8.84
C ARG A 112 -6.88 -0.13 8.11
N ILE A 113 -6.44 1.10 7.93
CA ILE A 113 -5.27 1.45 7.14
C ILE A 113 -4.31 2.33 7.92
N CYS A 114 -3.07 2.38 7.48
CA CYS A 114 -2.16 3.48 7.83
C CYS A 114 -1.34 3.88 6.61
N PHE A 115 -0.96 5.13 6.57
CA PHE A 115 -0.10 5.68 5.53
C PHE A 115 1.36 5.48 5.90
N VAL A 116 2.17 5.16 4.90
CA VAL A 116 3.61 4.99 5.07
C VAL A 116 4.30 6.13 4.32
N SER A 117 4.91 7.00 5.11
CA SER A 117 5.70 8.14 4.69
C SER A 117 7.17 7.75 4.52
N TYR A 118 7.95 8.64 3.92
CA TYR A 118 9.38 8.44 3.72
C TYR A 118 10.17 9.73 3.95
N ARG A 119 11.46 9.58 4.29
CA ARG A 119 12.45 10.66 4.45
C ARG A 119 13.77 10.23 3.84
N PHE A 120 14.54 11.20 3.38
CA PHE A 120 15.86 10.96 2.79
C PHE A 120 16.96 11.47 3.69
N TYR A 121 18.09 10.78 3.69
CA TYR A 121 19.24 11.16 4.50
C TYR A 121 20.51 11.26 3.66
N LYS A 122 21.32 12.27 3.97
CA LYS A 122 22.70 12.42 3.53
C LYS A 122 23.57 12.70 4.74
N ASN A 123 24.62 11.90 4.95
CA ASN A 123 25.50 12.02 6.12
C ASN A 123 24.72 12.08 7.46
N ASN A 124 23.70 11.22 7.61
CA ASN A 124 22.79 11.18 8.76
C ASN A 124 21.96 12.45 9.02
N LYS A 125 21.89 13.38 8.06
CA LYS A 125 20.99 14.53 8.12
C LYS A 125 19.87 14.35 7.13
N GLU A 126 18.65 14.66 7.57
CA GLU A 126 17.50 14.69 6.67
C GLU A 126 17.78 15.66 5.53
N VAL A 127 17.43 15.24 4.32
CA VAL A 127 17.56 16.07 3.13
C VAL A 127 16.18 16.61 2.80
N ASP A 128 16.06 17.92 2.80
CA ASP A 128 14.83 18.60 2.44
C ASP A 128 14.58 18.52 0.92
N ASN A 129 13.30 18.59 0.52
CA ASN A 129 12.84 18.84 -0.85
C ASN A 129 12.95 17.70 -1.89
N PHE A 130 12.57 16.48 -1.51
CA PHE A 130 12.44 15.37 -2.46
C PHE A 130 11.02 14.82 -2.44
N ILE A 131 10.41 14.77 -3.62
CA ILE A 131 9.07 14.21 -3.80
C ILE A 131 9.14 13.05 -4.79
N LEU A 132 8.69 11.88 -4.34
CA LEU A 132 8.41 10.72 -5.19
C LEU A 132 7.16 11.06 -6.00
N ASN A 133 7.19 11.00 -7.33
CA ASN A 133 6.01 11.27 -8.15
C ASN A 133 6.02 10.48 -9.46
N HIS A 134 4.86 10.29 -10.05
CA HIS A 134 4.75 9.74 -11.40
C HIS A 134 4.14 10.83 -12.31
N MET A 135 4.93 11.85 -12.63
CA MET A 135 4.49 12.97 -13.48
C MET A 135 5.25 13.03 -14.80
N ARG A 136 4.56 13.49 -15.85
CA ARG A 136 5.18 13.84 -17.14
C ARG A 136 6.24 14.94 -16.94
N GLU A 137 7.24 14.96 -17.81
CA GLU A 137 8.26 16.02 -17.81
C GLU A 137 7.61 17.41 -17.87
N GLY A 138 7.88 18.25 -16.88
CA GLY A 138 7.56 19.69 -16.92
C GLY A 138 6.51 20.21 -15.95
N GLN A 139 5.94 19.39 -15.06
CA GLN A 139 5.05 19.90 -14.00
C GLN A 139 5.47 19.36 -12.63
N THR A 140 5.72 20.27 -11.69
CA THR A 140 5.83 19.98 -10.26
C THR A 140 4.56 20.53 -9.63
N LEU A 141 3.72 19.66 -9.05
CA LEU A 141 2.59 20.06 -8.24
C LEU A 141 2.86 19.71 -6.79
N PRO A 142 2.52 20.59 -5.83
CA PRO A 142 2.53 20.25 -4.42
C PRO A 142 1.46 19.18 -4.15
N GLY A 143 1.85 18.07 -3.53
CA GLY A 143 0.91 17.04 -3.13
C GLY A 143 1.61 15.87 -2.46
N ASP A 144 1.40 15.72 -1.15
CA ASP A 144 1.77 14.55 -0.37
C ASP A 144 0.70 13.47 -0.52
N TYR A 145 0.60 12.87 -1.72
CA TYR A 145 -0.19 11.65 -1.85
C TYR A 145 0.66 10.48 -1.34
N SER A 146 0.14 9.78 -0.32
CA SER A 146 0.81 8.61 0.21
C SER A 146 1.08 7.59 -0.90
N HIS A 147 2.34 7.16 -1.04
CA HIS A 147 2.77 6.17 -2.04
C HIS A 147 2.68 4.72 -1.52
N PHE A 148 2.47 4.58 -0.22
CA PHE A 148 2.38 3.30 0.46
C PHE A 148 1.28 3.36 1.51
N ILE A 149 0.42 2.35 1.49
CA ILE A 149 -0.68 2.18 2.43
C ILE A 149 -0.64 0.75 2.95
N TYR A 150 -0.59 0.58 4.27
CA TYR A 150 -0.86 -0.73 4.87
C TYR A 150 -2.36 -0.89 5.06
N SER A 151 -2.91 -2.05 4.73
CA SER A 151 -4.30 -2.42 5.04
C SER A 151 -4.32 -3.73 5.81
N ASN A 152 -5.11 -3.79 6.89
CA ASN A 152 -5.24 -5.03 7.67
C ASN A 152 -6.08 -6.12 7.00
N LYS A 153 -6.75 -5.80 5.88
CA LYS A 153 -7.56 -6.74 5.10
C LYS A 153 -7.70 -6.29 3.65
N PRO A 154 -8.09 -7.18 2.73
CA PRO A 154 -8.37 -6.80 1.35
C PRO A 154 -9.57 -5.84 1.28
N THR A 155 -9.46 -4.76 0.51
CA THR A 155 -10.55 -3.76 0.35
C THR A 155 -10.40 -3.01 -0.96
N VAL A 156 -11.52 -2.69 -1.60
CA VAL A 156 -11.57 -1.88 -2.81
C VAL A 156 -12.12 -0.50 -2.47
N VAL A 157 -11.41 0.54 -2.90
CA VAL A 157 -11.87 1.94 -2.87
C VAL A 157 -12.00 2.43 -4.30
N SER A 158 -13.19 2.90 -4.66
CA SER A 158 -13.48 3.35 -6.03
C SER A 158 -14.36 4.58 -6.05
N GLY A 159 -14.11 5.48 -6.99
CA GLY A 159 -14.98 6.62 -7.27
C GLY A 159 -14.18 7.86 -7.64
N SER A 160 -14.87 9.00 -7.62
CA SER A 160 -14.24 10.29 -7.84
C SER A 160 -14.85 11.36 -6.94
N PHE A 161 -14.05 12.34 -6.57
CA PHE A 161 -14.48 13.52 -5.86
C PHE A 161 -13.73 14.74 -6.40
N THR A 162 -14.18 15.93 -6.03
CA THR A 162 -13.52 17.18 -6.39
C THR A 162 -13.04 17.86 -5.13
N GLU A 163 -11.77 18.22 -5.10
CA GLU A 163 -11.16 18.99 -4.02
C GLU A 163 -10.53 20.24 -4.62
N THR A 164 -10.97 21.41 -4.15
CA THR A 164 -10.62 22.71 -4.74
C THR A 164 -10.89 22.75 -6.24
N ASN A 165 -9.84 22.73 -7.07
CA ASN A 165 -9.89 22.79 -8.53
C ASN A 165 -9.54 21.47 -9.23
N ASP A 166 -9.24 20.42 -8.46
CA ASP A 166 -8.78 19.14 -8.99
C ASP A 166 -9.86 18.06 -8.91
N SER A 167 -9.99 17.29 -9.99
CA SER A 167 -10.84 16.11 -10.08
C SER A 167 -10.01 14.89 -9.70
N ILE A 168 -10.31 14.28 -8.56
CA ILE A 168 -9.55 13.16 -8.03
C ILE A 168 -10.35 11.87 -8.26
N VAL A 169 -9.74 10.91 -8.94
CA VAL A 169 -10.28 9.58 -9.23
C VAL A 169 -9.47 8.54 -8.46
N MET A 170 -10.13 7.77 -7.60
CA MET A 170 -9.51 6.69 -6.85
C MET A 170 -9.98 5.34 -7.40
N ASN A 171 -9.02 4.46 -7.72
CA ASN A 171 -9.22 3.07 -8.13
C ASN A 171 -8.22 2.17 -7.40
N LEU A 172 -8.45 1.96 -6.11
CA LEU A 172 -7.52 1.30 -5.21
C LEU A 172 -8.02 -0.11 -4.88
N GLN A 173 -7.18 -1.10 -5.13
CA GLN A 173 -7.40 -2.49 -4.73
C GLN A 173 -6.34 -2.85 -3.70
N PHE A 174 -6.69 -2.71 -2.42
CA PHE A 174 -5.82 -3.06 -1.32
C PHE A 174 -5.85 -4.56 -1.07
N LYS A 175 -4.67 -5.15 -0.91
CA LYS A 175 -4.42 -6.47 -0.32
C LYS A 175 -4.23 -6.30 1.18
N ASN A 176 -4.34 -7.39 1.93
CA ASN A 176 -3.83 -7.43 3.29
C ASN A 176 -2.30 -7.20 3.26
N GLY A 177 -1.80 -6.29 4.09
CA GLY A 177 -0.40 -5.87 4.14
C GLY A 177 -0.13 -4.55 3.43
N TYR A 178 1.11 -4.36 2.98
CA TYR A 178 1.55 -3.16 2.29
C TYR A 178 1.08 -3.12 0.84
N ASN A 179 0.52 -1.98 0.45
CA ASN A 179 0.05 -1.68 -0.88
C ASN A 179 0.80 -0.46 -1.41
N GLN A 180 1.30 -0.59 -2.62
CA GLN A 180 1.88 0.52 -3.35
C GLN A 180 0.76 1.29 -4.05
N THR A 181 0.74 2.60 -3.84
CA THR A 181 -0.18 3.53 -4.47
C THR A 181 0.58 4.41 -5.45
N TYR A 182 -0.12 4.73 -6.53
CA TYR A 182 0.42 5.49 -7.65
C TYR A 182 -0.50 6.64 -7.95
N THR A 183 0.11 7.80 -8.19
CA THR A 183 -0.57 9.05 -8.51
C THR A 183 -0.15 9.49 -9.90
N ASP A 184 -1.11 9.65 -10.81
CA ASP A 184 -0.91 10.30 -12.11
C ASP A 184 -1.67 11.62 -12.12
N VAL A 185 -1.12 12.64 -12.77
CA VAL A 185 -1.75 13.96 -12.87
C VAL A 185 -1.79 14.41 -14.32
N GLU A 186 -2.99 14.67 -14.82
CA GLU A 186 -3.23 15.08 -16.19
C GLU A 186 -3.82 16.50 -16.21
N PRO A 187 -3.28 17.43 -17.02
CA PRO A 187 -3.91 18.73 -17.20
C PRO A 187 -5.26 18.55 -17.91
N MET A 188 -6.29 19.23 -17.43
CA MET A 188 -7.59 19.26 -18.11
C MET A 188 -7.58 20.34 -19.19
N SER A 189 -7.82 19.96 -20.45
CA SER A 189 -7.94 20.92 -21.55
C SER A 189 -9.21 21.77 -21.42
N GLY A 190 -9.12 23.08 -21.62
CA GLY A 190 -10.29 23.95 -21.88
C GLY A 190 -10.71 24.91 -20.77
N VAL A 191 -9.85 25.19 -19.79
CA VAL A 191 -10.12 26.23 -18.77
C VAL A 191 -9.02 27.29 -18.84
N GLU A 192 -9.32 28.41 -19.49
CA GLU A 192 -8.48 29.61 -19.40
C GLU A 192 -8.55 30.18 -17.98
N GLY A 193 -7.41 30.36 -17.32
CA GLY A 193 -7.27 31.16 -16.10
C GLY A 193 -7.06 30.40 -14.78
N GLU A 194 -7.34 29.09 -14.72
CA GLU A 194 -7.06 28.25 -13.55
C GLU A 194 -6.57 26.87 -14.01
N LEU A 195 -5.39 26.44 -13.56
CA LEU A 195 -4.91 25.09 -13.78
C LEU A 195 -5.86 24.11 -13.06
N LYS A 196 -6.64 23.35 -13.82
CA LYS A 196 -7.43 22.23 -13.32
C LYS A 196 -6.76 20.92 -13.70
N HIS A 197 -6.61 20.01 -12.75
CA HIS A 197 -6.02 18.72 -13.00
C HIS A 197 -7.00 17.59 -12.75
N LYS A 198 -6.76 16.49 -13.45
CA LYS A 198 -7.31 15.19 -13.10
C LYS A 198 -6.22 14.39 -12.41
N ILE A 199 -6.45 14.02 -11.16
CA ILE A 199 -5.53 13.22 -10.35
C ILE A 199 -6.07 11.80 -10.29
N ILE A 200 -5.26 10.80 -10.64
CA ILE A 200 -5.64 9.40 -10.65
C ILE A 200 -4.81 8.65 -9.62
N LEU A 201 -5.47 8.07 -8.62
CA LEU A 201 -4.87 7.24 -7.59
C LEU A 201 -5.20 5.76 -7.87
N SER A 202 -4.18 4.92 -8.01
CA SER A 202 -4.32 3.49 -8.35
C SER A 202 -3.33 2.62 -7.58
N THR A 203 -3.66 1.35 -7.34
CA THR A 203 -2.70 0.33 -6.87
C THR A 203 -2.19 -0.58 -7.99
N SER A 204 -2.65 -0.38 -9.23
CA SER A 204 -2.29 -1.18 -10.41
C SER A 204 -1.58 -0.31 -11.44
N THR A 205 -0.31 -0.61 -11.70
CA THR A 205 0.47 -0.07 -12.82
C THR A 205 1.75 -0.89 -13.03
N ASP A 206 2.30 -0.81 -14.24
CA ASP A 206 3.60 -1.37 -14.64
C ASP A 206 4.72 -0.30 -14.65
N LYS A 207 4.40 0.92 -14.24
CA LYS A 207 5.30 2.08 -14.36
C LYS A 207 6.25 2.24 -13.17
N VAL A 208 7.43 2.81 -13.45
CA VAL A 208 8.43 3.20 -12.45
C VAL A 208 8.12 4.58 -11.86
N PHE A 209 8.61 4.84 -10.66
CA PHE A 209 8.50 6.18 -10.07
C PHE A 209 9.59 7.10 -10.58
N LYS A 210 9.28 8.39 -10.65
CA LYS A 210 10.23 9.46 -10.92
C LYS A 210 10.45 10.28 -9.65
N TRP A 211 11.66 10.75 -9.43
CA TRP A 211 11.93 11.69 -8.35
C TRP A 211 12.06 13.09 -8.91
N THR A 212 11.41 14.03 -8.25
CA THR A 212 11.57 15.45 -8.51
C THR A 212 12.27 16.08 -7.32
N ILE A 213 13.28 16.89 -7.62
CA ILE A 213 13.93 17.76 -6.64
C ILE A 213 13.38 19.15 -6.87
N SER A 214 12.80 19.73 -5.83
CA SER A 214 12.61 21.19 -5.77
C SER A 214 13.77 21.78 -4.99
N GLU A 215 14.26 22.94 -5.40
CA GLU A 215 15.07 23.78 -4.53
C GLU A 215 14.15 24.91 -4.10
N GLU A 216 13.94 25.07 -2.80
CA GLU A 216 13.40 26.34 -2.29
C GLU A 216 14.42 27.44 -2.65
N LYS A 217 13.96 28.45 -3.39
CA LYS A 217 14.75 29.64 -3.73
C LYS A 217 14.60 30.71 -2.67
#